data_AF-A0A2P8QTG8-F1
#
_entry.id   AF-A0A2P8QTG8-F1
#
_cell.length_a   1.000
_cell.length_b   1.000
_cell.length_c   1.000
_cell.angle_alpha   90.00
_cell.angle_beta   90.00
_cell.angle_gamma   90.00
#
_symmetry.space_group_name_H-M   'P 1'
#
loop_
_entity.id
_entity.type
_entity.pdbx_description
1 polymer ?
#
loop_
_entity_poly.entity_id
_entity_poly.type
_entity_poly.pdbx_seq_one_letter_code
_entity_poly.pdbx_strand_id
1 'polypeptide(L)'
;MVVMAGKHKNHCKVGWISAIAICGAIASLENFASAQVVPDNTLGTEESIVTSQPVDPTVDVISGGATRGDNLFHSFDSFSVLTGRSAYLNNANNSLKYRVPQVRQKLEEMEAISI
;
A
#
# COMPACT_ATOMS: atom_id res chain seq x y z
N MET A 1 70.42 -25.37 51.73
CA MET A 1 70.01 -25.41 50.31
C MET A 1 68.56 -25.89 50.28
N VAL A 2 67.63 -25.01 49.97
CA VAL A 2 66.18 -25.17 50.17
C VAL A 2 65.50 -25.40 48.81
N VAL A 3 64.89 -26.58 48.65
CA VAL A 3 63.50 -26.82 48.21
C VAL A 3 63.04 -26.38 46.79
N MET A 4 62.67 -27.42 46.04
CA MET A 4 61.49 -27.62 45.15
C MET A 4 61.44 -27.18 43.69
N ALA A 5 60.89 -28.12 42.92
CA ALA A 5 60.52 -28.05 41.51
C ALA A 5 59.22 -27.28 41.25
N GLY A 6 59.07 -26.74 40.04
CA GLY A 6 57.80 -26.21 39.52
C GLY A 6 57.68 -26.49 38.02
N LYS A 7 56.77 -27.39 37.63
CA LYS A 7 56.44 -27.72 36.24
C LYS A 7 55.35 -26.75 35.77
N HIS A 8 55.64 -25.93 34.76
CA HIS A 8 54.70 -24.92 34.26
C HIS A 8 53.90 -25.45 33.06
N LYS A 9 52.59 -25.69 33.25
CA LYS A 9 51.62 -25.97 32.17
C LYS A 9 50.60 -24.84 32.16
N ASN A 10 50.64 -23.94 31.16
CA ASN A 10 49.64 -22.88 30.99
C ASN A 10 49.05 -22.87 29.58
N HIS A 11 48.08 -23.76 29.37
CA HIS A 11 46.72 -23.49 28.87
C HIS A 11 46.55 -22.29 27.92
N CYS A 12 46.61 -22.55 26.60
CA CYS A 12 46.23 -21.62 25.53
C CYS A 12 44.87 -22.05 24.93
N LYS A 13 43.75 -21.59 25.50
CA LYS A 13 42.38 -21.79 24.95
C LYS A 13 41.47 -20.58 25.18
N VAL A 14 41.95 -19.36 24.93
CA VAL A 14 41.16 -18.10 25.06
C VAL A 14 40.98 -17.41 23.70
N GLY A 15 40.94 -18.16 22.60
CA GLY A 15 40.96 -17.58 21.25
C GLY A 15 39.66 -17.68 20.45
N TRP A 16 38.64 -18.46 20.86
CA TRP A 16 37.56 -18.85 19.95
C TRP A 16 36.19 -18.23 20.26
N ILE A 17 36.03 -17.56 21.41
CA ILE A 17 34.73 -16.99 21.80
C ILE A 17 34.52 -15.58 21.20
N SER A 18 35.59 -14.89 20.79
CA SER A 18 35.51 -13.51 20.28
C SER A 18 34.99 -13.38 18.84
N ALA A 19 35.06 -14.43 18.02
CA ALA A 19 34.71 -14.32 16.59
C ALA A 19 33.19 -14.42 16.33
N ILE A 20 32.44 -15.10 17.20
CA ILE A 20 31.00 -15.33 17.02
C ILE A 20 30.18 -14.08 17.38
N ALA A 21 30.68 -13.26 18.32
CA ALA A 21 29.99 -12.04 18.73
C ALA A 21 30.00 -10.93 17.66
N ILE A 22 31.01 -10.92 16.78
CA ILE A 22 31.17 -9.89 15.74
C ILE A 22 30.42 -10.26 14.46
N CYS A 23 30.30 -11.56 14.14
CA CYS A 23 29.51 -12.03 12.99
C CYS A 23 27.98 -12.01 13.23
N GLY A 24 27.51 -11.97 14.48
CA GLY A 24 26.08 -11.89 14.80
C GLY A 24 25.44 -10.52 14.56
N ALA A 25 26.24 -9.46 14.43
CA ALA A 25 25.75 -8.08 14.32
C ALA A 25 25.37 -7.64 12.89
N ILE A 26 25.63 -8.48 11.87
CA ILE A 26 25.29 -8.19 10.46
C ILE A 26 23.96 -8.82 10.02
N ALA A 27 23.26 -9.55 10.89
CA ALA A 27 21.94 -10.06 10.58
C ALA A 27 20.88 -8.98 10.86
N SER A 28 20.12 -8.61 9.83
CA SER A 28 18.85 -7.86 9.88
C SER A 28 18.92 -6.32 9.73
N LEU A 29 19.50 -5.82 8.64
CA LEU A 29 18.96 -4.60 8.02
C LEU A 29 17.91 -5.02 6.98
N GLU A 30 16.70 -5.31 7.44
CA GLU A 30 15.55 -5.35 6.56
C GLU A 30 15.22 -3.90 6.18
N ASN A 31 15.57 -3.49 4.95
CA ASN A 31 15.07 -2.23 4.39
C ASN A 31 13.57 -2.40 4.14
N PHE A 32 12.75 -2.05 5.12
CA PHE A 32 11.31 -1.93 4.92
C PHE A 32 11.05 -0.81 3.91
N ALA A 33 10.59 -1.17 2.71
CA ALA A 33 10.06 -0.19 1.78
C ALA A 33 8.75 0.37 2.37
N SER A 34 8.64 1.69 2.51
CA SER A 34 7.37 2.33 2.82
C SER A 34 6.57 2.44 1.52
N ALA A 35 5.59 1.57 1.29
CA ALA A 35 4.72 1.75 0.13
C ALA A 35 3.68 2.83 0.44
N GLN A 36 3.54 3.76 -0.50
CA GLN A 36 2.62 4.88 -0.40
C GLN A 36 2.05 5.16 -1.79
N VAL A 37 0.75 5.47 -1.84
CA VAL A 37 0.09 6.00 -3.03
C VAL A 37 -0.03 7.50 -2.82
N VAL A 38 0.78 8.27 -3.55
CA VAL A 38 0.80 9.73 -3.49
C VAL A 38 0.13 10.28 -4.74
N PRO A 39 -1.05 10.90 -4.63
CA PRO A 39 -1.71 11.49 -5.78
C PRO A 39 -0.93 12.69 -6.32
N ASP A 40 -1.02 12.89 -7.62
CA ASP A 40 -0.52 14.10 -8.28
C ASP A 40 -1.60 15.20 -8.18
N ASN A 41 -1.27 16.25 -7.44
CA ASN A 41 -2.17 17.38 -7.19
C ASN A 41 -2.02 18.51 -8.23
N THR A 42 -1.26 18.31 -9.31
CA THR A 42 -1.06 19.33 -10.36
C THR A 42 -2.25 19.50 -11.29
N LEU A 43 -3.19 18.54 -11.28
CA LEU A 43 -4.40 18.54 -12.13
C LEU A 43 -5.60 19.29 -11.52
N GLY A 44 -5.43 19.91 -10.34
CA GLY A 44 -6.50 20.68 -9.70
C GLY A 44 -7.73 19.83 -9.42
N THR A 45 -8.89 20.22 -9.97
CA THR A 45 -10.16 19.49 -9.76
C THR A 45 -10.21 18.10 -10.39
N GLU A 46 -9.25 17.77 -11.25
CA GLU A 46 -9.11 16.45 -11.89
C GLU A 46 -8.05 15.57 -11.19
N GLU A 47 -7.60 15.96 -9.98
CA GLU A 47 -6.67 15.15 -9.20
C GLU A 47 -7.24 13.78 -8.83
N SER A 48 -6.35 12.82 -8.60
CA SER A 48 -6.74 11.53 -8.04
C SER A 48 -6.86 11.65 -6.53
N ILE A 49 -7.87 10.99 -5.95
CA ILE A 49 -8.17 11.04 -4.52
C ILE A 49 -7.96 9.65 -3.96
N VAL A 50 -7.08 9.51 -2.98
CA VAL A 50 -6.80 8.25 -2.28
C VAL A 50 -7.51 8.29 -0.92
N THR A 51 -8.29 7.25 -0.60
CA THR A 51 -8.98 7.13 0.67
C THR A 51 -8.90 5.69 1.16
N SER A 52 -8.41 5.48 2.39
CA SER A 52 -8.39 4.14 2.98
C SER A 52 -9.82 3.72 3.37
N GLN A 53 -10.18 2.47 3.06
CA GLN A 53 -11.51 1.95 3.32
C GLN A 53 -11.76 1.82 4.84
N PRO A 54 -12.89 2.32 5.39
CA PRO A 54 -13.15 2.25 6.84
C PRO A 54 -13.33 0.82 7.36
N VAL A 55 -13.85 -0.08 6.52
CA VAL A 55 -14.09 -1.49 6.87
C VAL A 55 -12.81 -2.32 6.80
N ASP A 56 -11.88 -1.96 5.91
CA ASP A 56 -10.61 -2.66 5.72
C ASP A 56 -9.47 -1.65 5.43
N PRO A 57 -8.66 -1.29 6.43
CA PRO A 57 -7.59 -0.30 6.26
C PRO A 57 -6.41 -0.80 5.41
N THR A 58 -6.42 -2.07 4.97
CA THR A 58 -5.45 -2.62 4.02
C THR A 58 -5.81 -2.29 2.56
N VAL A 59 -7.02 -1.76 2.32
CA VAL A 59 -7.51 -1.39 1.01
C VAL A 59 -7.56 0.13 0.88
N ASP A 60 -6.80 0.64 -0.08
CA ASP A 60 -6.87 2.04 -0.49
C ASP A 60 -7.77 2.17 -1.73
N VAL A 61 -8.79 3.02 -1.65
CA VAL A 61 -9.70 3.32 -2.76
C VAL A 61 -9.22 4.59 -3.44
N ILE A 62 -8.97 4.49 -4.74
CA ILE A 62 -8.53 5.59 -5.59
C ILE A 62 -9.73 6.04 -6.44
N SER A 63 -10.10 7.30 -6.31
CA SER A 63 -11.23 7.93 -7.00
C SER A 63 -10.81 9.25 -7.64
N GLY A 64 -11.74 10.01 -8.22
CA GLY A 64 -11.41 11.23 -8.96
C GLY A 64 -10.68 10.90 -10.27
N GLY A 65 -9.76 11.77 -10.69
CA GLY A 65 -9.01 11.63 -11.94
C GLY A 65 -9.57 12.41 -13.12
N ALA A 66 -8.80 12.44 -14.20
CA ALA A 66 -9.13 13.18 -15.42
C ALA A 66 -9.93 12.31 -16.38
N THR A 67 -11.09 12.79 -16.82
CA THR A 67 -11.91 12.09 -17.83
C THR A 67 -11.63 12.66 -19.21
N ARG A 68 -11.30 11.80 -20.18
CA ARG A 68 -11.13 12.18 -21.60
C ARG A 68 -11.89 11.18 -22.47
N GLY A 69 -13.03 11.60 -23.01
CA GLY A 69 -13.96 10.69 -23.69
C GLY A 69 -14.48 9.63 -22.74
N ASP A 70 -14.43 8.36 -23.16
CA ASP A 70 -14.87 7.21 -22.35
C ASP A 70 -13.79 6.69 -21.38
N ASN A 71 -12.62 7.33 -21.33
CA ASN A 71 -11.49 6.91 -20.52
C ASN A 71 -11.36 7.77 -19.25
N LEU A 72 -11.05 7.10 -18.14
CA LEU A 72 -10.69 7.71 -16.87
C LEU A 72 -9.19 7.50 -16.62
N PHE A 73 -8.48 8.58 -16.32
CA PHE A 73 -7.05 8.57 -16.03
C PHE A 73 -6.80 8.97 -14.58
N HIS A 74 -5.93 8.22 -13.90
CA HIS A 74 -5.42 8.57 -12.58
C HIS A 74 -3.96 8.99 -12.69
N SER A 75 -3.57 10.04 -11.98
CA SER A 75 -2.20 10.57 -11.94
C SER A 75 -1.64 10.48 -10.53
N PHE A 76 -0.40 10.06 -10.42
CA PHE A 76 0.31 9.85 -9.15
C PHE A 76 1.74 10.35 -9.28
N ASP A 77 2.22 11.00 -8.23
CA ASP A 77 3.65 11.32 -8.08
C ASP A 77 4.44 10.05 -7.73
N SER A 78 3.85 9.18 -6.91
CA SER A 78 4.41 7.87 -6.58
C SER A 78 3.29 6.86 -6.36
N PHE A 79 3.48 5.65 -6.90
CA PHE A 79 2.53 4.55 -6.75
C PHE A 79 3.26 3.30 -6.28
N SER A 80 3.04 2.90 -5.03
CA SER A 80 3.56 1.66 -4.47
C SER A 80 2.57 1.07 -3.48
N VAL A 81 2.37 -0.25 -3.53
CA VAL A 81 1.45 -1.00 -2.66
C VAL A 81 2.24 -2.05 -1.88
N LEU A 82 2.13 -2.04 -0.54
CA LEU A 82 2.81 -3.02 0.31
C LEU A 82 2.22 -4.41 0.11
N THR A 83 3.03 -5.44 0.34
CA THR A 83 2.56 -6.82 0.48
C THR A 83 1.43 -6.90 1.51
N GLY A 84 0.32 -7.55 1.14
CA GLY A 84 -0.86 -7.67 2.01
C GLY A 84 -1.77 -6.44 2.01
N ARG A 85 -1.46 -5.39 1.22
CA ARG A 85 -2.38 -4.29 0.92
C ARG A 85 -2.91 -4.41 -0.51
N SER A 86 -3.99 -3.69 -0.80
CA SER A 86 -4.58 -3.57 -2.13
C SER A 86 -4.94 -2.13 -2.45
N ALA A 87 -4.85 -1.76 -3.72
CA ALA A 87 -5.35 -0.48 -4.23
C ALA A 87 -6.47 -0.73 -5.24
N TYR A 88 -7.65 -0.17 -5.00
CA TYR A 88 -8.82 -0.29 -5.86
C TYR A 88 -9.03 0.99 -6.65
N LEU A 89 -8.95 0.91 -7.99
CA LEU A 89 -9.22 2.04 -8.87
C LEU A 89 -10.72 2.10 -9.17
N ASN A 90 -11.39 3.12 -8.66
CA ASN A 90 -12.81 3.33 -8.86
C ASN A 90 -13.08 3.98 -10.23
N ASN A 91 -13.40 3.16 -11.22
CA ASN A 91 -13.81 3.62 -12.56
C ASN A 91 -15.29 4.09 -12.61
N ALA A 92 -15.83 4.62 -11.51
CA ALA A 92 -17.11 5.31 -11.53
C ALA A 92 -16.94 6.60 -12.33
N ASN A 93 -17.12 6.49 -13.64
CA ASN A 93 -17.23 7.64 -14.51
C ASN A 93 -18.43 8.48 -14.05
N ASN A 94 -18.21 9.78 -13.85
CA ASN A 94 -19.29 10.70 -13.50
C ASN A 94 -20.38 10.77 -14.61
N SER A 95 -20.19 10.07 -15.74
CA SER A 95 -21.15 9.90 -16.83
C SER A 95 -22.38 9.05 -16.51
N LEU A 96 -22.50 8.46 -15.31
CA LEU A 96 -23.76 7.86 -14.83
C LEU A 96 -24.61 8.78 -13.97
N LYS A 97 -24.25 10.07 -13.79
CA LYS A 97 -25.11 11.01 -13.07
C LYS A 97 -26.42 11.36 -13.82
N TYR A 98 -26.58 10.93 -15.08
CA TYR A 98 -27.76 11.23 -15.92
C TYR A 98 -28.26 10.05 -16.78
N ARG A 99 -28.31 8.80 -16.27
CA ARG A 99 -28.95 7.70 -17.02
C ARG A 99 -30.45 7.56 -16.71
N VAL A 100 -31.25 8.37 -17.42
CA VAL A 100 -32.68 8.25 -17.80
C VAL A 100 -33.68 7.74 -16.75
N PRO A 101 -34.52 8.60 -16.16
CA PRO A 101 -35.67 8.17 -15.37
C PRO A 101 -36.93 8.11 -16.25
N GLN A 102 -37.12 7.19 -17.20
CA GLN A 102 -38.33 7.29 -18.07
C GLN A 102 -39.05 5.99 -18.47
N VAL A 103 -38.58 4.80 -18.10
CA VAL A 103 -39.27 3.58 -18.60
C VAL A 103 -40.51 3.22 -17.77
N ARG A 104 -40.55 3.58 -16.48
CA ARG A 104 -41.71 3.27 -15.62
C ARG A 104 -42.79 4.35 -15.62
N GLN A 105 -42.40 5.63 -15.73
CA GLN A 105 -43.36 6.74 -15.71
C GLN A 105 -44.21 6.84 -16.98
N LYS A 106 -43.70 6.35 -18.12
CA LYS A 106 -44.49 6.34 -19.35
C LYS A 106 -45.59 5.27 -19.37
N LEU A 107 -45.57 4.31 -18.45
CA LEU A 107 -46.59 3.24 -18.38
C LEU A 107 -47.80 3.67 -17.52
N GLU A 108 -47.58 4.46 -16.47
CA GLU A 108 -48.66 5.00 -15.60
C GLU A 108 -49.45 6.13 -16.27
N GLU A 109 -48.85 6.87 -17.21
CA GLU A 109 -49.57 7.90 -17.99
C GLU A 109 -50.42 7.31 -19.14
N MET A 110 -50.19 6.04 -19.50
CA MET A 110 -50.97 5.33 -20.54
C MET A 110 -52.20 4.61 -19.94
N GLU A 111 -52.18 4.26 -18.66
CA GLU A 111 -53.34 3.68 -17.97
C GLU A 111 -54.38 4.74 -17.55
N ALA A 112 -53.95 6.00 -17.40
CA ALA A 112 -54.85 7.12 -17.08
C ALA A 112 -55.70 7.63 -18.27
N ILE A 113 -55.43 7.16 -19.50
CA ILE A 113 -56.11 7.60 -20.72
C ILE A 113 -57.20 6.58 -21.18
N SER A 114 -57.33 5.43 -20.50
CA SER A 114 -58.31 4.39 -20.83
C SER A 114 -59.60 4.42 -19.98
N ILE A 115 -59.97 5.57 -19.40
CA ILE A 115 -61.28 5.78 -18.75
C ILE A 115 -62.16 6.64 -19.65
#